data_AF-A0A1A0J063-F1
#
_entry.id   AF-A0A1A0J063-F1
#
_cell.length_a   1.000
_cell.length_b   1.000
_cell.length_c   1.000
_cell.angle_alpha   90.00
_cell.angle_beta   90.00
_cell.angle_gamma   90.00
#
_symmetry.space_group_name_H-M   'P 1'
#
loop_
_entity.id
_entity.type
_entity.pdbx_description
1 polymer ?
#
loop_
_entity_poly.entity_id
_entity_poly.type
_entity_poly.pdbx_seq_one_letter_code
_entity_poly.pdbx_strand_id
1 'polypeptide(L)'
;MTTPEPTPDPARIAEQTSTSSPGSDRVRGPNAAQAALLRRLRDIADGLARMQETGRLGGEFGHFPSELWHDYLDDLHDRADALTELGRAGGIPSPWLDYARGHTASAQVPERWPGTDTRARAELIAAVGEQTRELGHVAAVHAAYRSRVATGPQREQDAFAEMLGQRWDRIATVAALLKPVGAEREQIWPDIESPTRLAAFAQPIRDIGPAELARRWHSIRSTPDAAVSAHAALADYGDLTWDPDRELVPPPQSLMAQISAVLHPGRSVDKTVGAGAAIDADIAAALPDAPREFLPEIPTPDPNQAVAPARDTGPEP
;
A
#
# COMPACT_ATOMS: atom_id res chain seq x y z
N MET A 1 -31.94 69.27 5.53
CA MET A 1 -32.42 68.48 4.38
C MET A 1 -31.50 67.30 4.25
N THR A 2 -31.94 66.14 4.75
CA THR A 2 -31.18 64.89 4.74
C THR A 2 -31.98 63.90 3.91
N THR A 3 -31.39 63.50 2.78
CA THR A 3 -31.91 62.51 1.84
C THR A 3 -32.00 61.15 2.54
N PRO A 4 -33.13 60.43 2.49
CA PRO A 4 -33.19 59.08 3.06
C PRO A 4 -32.41 58.10 2.18
N GLU A 5 -31.55 57.33 2.82
CA GLU A 5 -30.77 56.24 2.26
C GLU A 5 -31.71 55.12 1.76
N PRO A 6 -31.52 54.57 0.55
CA PRO A 6 -32.40 53.51 0.05
C PRO A 6 -32.19 52.22 0.83
N THR A 7 -33.26 51.71 1.44
CA THR A 7 -33.29 50.40 2.10
C THR A 7 -32.91 49.30 1.09
N PRO A 8 -31.85 48.50 1.34
CA PRO A 8 -31.45 47.45 0.43
C PRO A 8 -32.50 46.34 0.38
N ASP A 9 -32.91 45.99 -0.83
CA ASP A 9 -33.91 44.98 -1.13
C ASP A 9 -33.44 43.59 -0.64
N PRO A 10 -34.14 42.94 0.31
CA PRO A 10 -33.77 41.62 0.83
C PRO A 10 -33.83 40.52 -0.24
N ALA A 11 -34.53 40.75 -1.37
CA ALA A 11 -34.54 39.80 -2.49
C ALA A 11 -33.20 39.75 -3.24
N ARG A 12 -32.43 40.85 -3.28
CA ARG A 12 -31.09 40.88 -3.92
C ARG A 12 -29.97 40.27 -3.07
N ILE A 13 -30.15 40.19 -1.76
CA ILE A 13 -29.18 39.55 -0.85
C ILE A 13 -29.29 38.02 -0.92
N ALA A 14 -30.50 37.50 -1.18
CA ALA A 14 -30.75 36.07 -1.37
C ALA A 14 -30.21 35.53 -2.70
N GLU A 15 -30.09 36.37 -3.74
CA GLU A 15 -29.52 35.96 -5.04
C GLU A 15 -27.97 36.02 -5.08
N GLN A 16 -27.32 36.66 -4.10
CA GLN A 16 -25.85 36.72 -4.01
C GLN A 16 -25.24 35.72 -3.00
N THR A 17 -26.05 34.94 -2.29
CA THR A 17 -25.59 33.96 -1.28
C THR A 17 -25.92 32.50 -1.60
N SER A 18 -26.27 32.19 -2.85
CA SER A 18 -26.45 30.81 -3.34
C SER A 18 -25.95 30.76 -4.78
N THR A 19 -24.69 30.47 -5.09
CA THR A 19 -24.14 29.11 -5.06
C THR A 19 -22.69 29.17 -5.54
N SER A 20 -21.77 29.58 -4.66
CA SER A 20 -20.36 29.22 -4.84
C SER A 20 -20.15 27.86 -4.18
N SER A 21 -20.52 26.79 -4.90
CA SER A 21 -20.10 25.43 -4.56
C SER A 21 -18.57 25.40 -4.41
N PRO A 22 -18.02 24.93 -3.28
CA PRO A 22 -16.61 24.58 -3.22
C PRO A 22 -16.45 23.22 -3.90
N GLY A 23 -16.49 23.23 -5.23
CA GLY A 23 -16.46 22.01 -6.06
C GLY A 23 -15.80 22.21 -7.41
N SER A 24 -15.03 23.28 -7.59
CA SER A 24 -14.49 23.69 -8.90
C SER A 24 -12.98 23.45 -9.06
N ASP A 25 -12.40 22.52 -8.31
CA ASP A 25 -10.98 22.13 -8.50
C ASP A 25 -10.81 20.61 -8.72
N ARG A 26 -11.84 19.96 -9.24
CA ARG A 26 -11.70 18.61 -9.78
C ARG A 26 -10.92 18.70 -11.10
N VAL A 27 -9.62 18.49 -10.96
CA VAL A 27 -8.57 18.41 -11.99
C VAL A 27 -9.11 17.84 -13.30
N ARG A 28 -8.89 18.58 -14.39
CA ARG A 28 -9.42 18.33 -15.75
C ARG A 28 -8.72 17.17 -16.49
N GLY A 29 -8.02 16.29 -15.78
CA GLY A 29 -7.15 15.24 -16.34
C GLY A 29 -6.77 14.17 -15.29
N PRO A 30 -5.98 13.15 -15.68
CA PRO A 30 -5.55 12.10 -14.76
C PRO A 30 -4.76 12.68 -13.59
N ASN A 31 -4.89 12.08 -12.41
CA ASN A 31 -3.99 12.40 -11.31
C ASN A 31 -2.59 11.77 -11.55
N ALA A 32 -1.63 12.10 -10.68
CA ALA A 32 -0.25 11.66 -10.83
C ALA A 32 -0.09 10.13 -10.85
N ALA A 33 -0.83 9.41 -9.99
CA ALA A 33 -0.80 7.95 -9.92
C ALA A 33 -1.39 7.32 -11.20
N GLN A 34 -2.53 7.83 -11.67
CA GLN A 34 -3.16 7.37 -12.91
C GLN A 34 -2.24 7.60 -14.13
N ALA A 35 -1.59 8.77 -14.20
CA ALA A 35 -0.64 9.08 -15.25
C ALA A 35 0.62 8.19 -15.19
N ALA A 36 1.11 7.87 -13.99
CA ALA A 36 2.24 6.97 -13.80
C ALA A 36 1.90 5.53 -14.21
N LEU A 37 0.71 5.04 -13.83
CA LEU A 37 0.22 3.72 -14.24
C LEU A 37 0.08 3.62 -15.77
N LEU A 38 -0.53 4.62 -16.42
CA LEU A 38 -0.66 4.64 -17.88
C LEU A 38 0.69 4.67 -18.60
N ARG A 39 1.66 5.43 -18.08
CA ARG A 39 3.04 5.42 -18.60
C ARG A 39 3.66 4.04 -18.47
N ARG A 40 3.55 3.42 -17.29
CA ARG A 40 4.11 2.08 -17.08
C ARG A 40 3.46 1.03 -17.97
N LEU A 41 2.13 1.05 -18.10
CA LEU A 41 1.40 0.14 -18.97
C LEU A 41 1.86 0.28 -20.43
N ARG A 42 2.11 1.51 -20.89
CA ARG A 42 2.68 1.76 -22.21
C ARG A 42 4.09 1.22 -22.36
N ASP A 43 4.96 1.45 -21.38
CA ASP A 43 6.33 0.92 -21.42
C ASP A 43 6.36 -0.62 -21.53
N ILE A 44 5.47 -1.29 -20.79
CA ILE A 44 5.30 -2.75 -20.85
C ILE A 44 4.75 -3.19 -22.21
N ALA A 45 3.74 -2.51 -22.75
CA ALA A 45 3.17 -2.81 -24.06
C ALA A 45 4.18 -2.59 -25.20
N ASP A 46 4.95 -1.51 -25.16
CA ASP A 46 6.03 -1.22 -26.12
C ASP A 46 7.17 -2.26 -25.98
N GLY A 47 7.44 -2.74 -24.76
CA GLY A 47 8.32 -3.88 -24.51
C GLY A 47 7.80 -5.16 -25.16
N LEU A 48 6.52 -5.47 -24.94
CA LEU A 48 5.86 -6.64 -25.49
C LEU A 48 5.86 -6.65 -27.03
N ALA A 49 5.53 -5.53 -27.66
CA ALA A 49 5.53 -5.39 -29.12
C ALA A 49 6.93 -5.58 -29.72
N ARG A 50 7.97 -4.96 -29.11
CA ARG A 50 9.37 -5.17 -29.52
C ARG A 50 9.79 -6.62 -29.38
N MET A 51 9.32 -7.27 -28.31
CA MET A 51 9.64 -8.66 -28.11
C MET A 51 8.97 -9.52 -29.19
N GLN A 52 7.65 -9.43 -29.36
CA GLN A 52 6.93 -10.16 -30.41
C GLN A 52 7.56 -10.02 -31.80
N GLU A 53 8.00 -8.80 -32.17
CA GLU A 53 8.71 -8.56 -33.44
C GLU A 53 10.07 -9.28 -33.51
N THR A 54 10.83 -9.32 -32.42
CA THR A 54 12.08 -10.09 -32.35
C THR A 54 11.82 -11.59 -32.52
N GLY A 55 10.75 -12.12 -31.93
CA GLY A 55 10.32 -13.52 -32.15
C GLY A 55 9.93 -13.78 -33.60
N ARG A 56 9.20 -12.85 -34.23
CA ARG A 56 8.83 -12.92 -35.65
C ARG A 56 10.06 -12.98 -36.55
N LEU A 57 11.01 -12.08 -36.35
CA LEU A 57 12.27 -12.04 -37.11
C LEU A 57 13.12 -13.29 -36.84
N GLY A 58 13.21 -13.75 -35.59
CA GLY A 58 13.93 -14.97 -35.24
C GLY A 58 13.36 -16.21 -35.95
N GLY A 59 12.04 -16.31 -36.05
CA GLY A 59 11.37 -17.36 -36.84
C GLY A 59 11.59 -17.23 -38.35
N GLU A 60 11.64 -16.00 -38.87
CA GLU A 60 11.89 -15.73 -40.30
C GLU A 60 13.33 -16.10 -40.72
N PHE A 61 14.31 -15.88 -39.84
CA PHE A 61 15.74 -16.10 -40.11
C PHE A 61 16.32 -17.39 -39.49
N GLY A 62 15.50 -18.24 -38.86
CA GLY A 62 15.94 -19.50 -38.26
C GLY A 62 16.80 -19.36 -36.99
N HIS A 63 16.79 -18.18 -36.38
CA HIS A 63 17.50 -17.87 -35.14
C HIS A 63 16.47 -17.55 -34.06
N PHE A 64 15.99 -18.59 -33.38
CA PHE A 64 15.04 -18.41 -32.29
C PHE A 64 15.70 -17.70 -31.10
N PRO A 65 14.99 -16.78 -30.44
CA PRO A 65 15.42 -16.26 -29.15
C PRO A 65 15.49 -17.40 -28.10
N SER A 66 16.17 -17.14 -26.97
CA SER A 66 16.49 -18.13 -25.93
C SER A 66 15.27 -18.89 -25.38
N GLU A 67 15.46 -20.03 -24.71
CA GLU A 67 14.35 -20.79 -24.08
C GLU A 67 13.52 -19.95 -23.10
N LEU A 68 14.15 -18.99 -22.42
CA LEU A 68 13.50 -18.05 -21.48
C LEU A 68 12.67 -16.95 -22.16
N TRP A 69 12.69 -16.91 -23.48
CA TRP A 69 11.96 -15.94 -24.28
C TRP A 69 10.45 -15.98 -24.06
N HIS A 70 9.90 -17.20 -24.08
CA HIS A 70 8.47 -17.43 -23.91
C HIS A 70 8.02 -17.05 -22.51
N ASP A 71 8.75 -17.49 -21.49
CA ASP A 71 8.49 -17.14 -20.09
C ASP A 71 8.50 -15.61 -19.89
N TYR A 72 9.46 -14.90 -20.49
CA TYR A 72 9.51 -13.44 -20.40
C TYR A 72 8.38 -12.75 -21.17
N LEU A 73 7.94 -13.30 -22.30
CA LEU A 73 6.78 -12.80 -23.03
C LEU A 73 5.49 -12.98 -22.21
N ASP A 74 5.32 -14.14 -21.59
CA ASP A 74 4.16 -14.44 -20.74
C ASP A 74 4.15 -13.52 -19.52
N ASP A 75 5.29 -13.31 -18.86
CA ASP A 75 5.46 -12.33 -17.78
C ASP A 75 5.04 -10.91 -18.21
N LEU A 76 5.41 -10.47 -19.41
CA LEU A 76 5.01 -9.15 -19.92
C LEU A 76 3.50 -9.05 -20.18
N HIS A 77 2.86 -10.14 -20.66
CA HIS A 77 1.40 -10.18 -20.82
C HIS A 77 0.70 -10.10 -19.46
N ASP A 78 1.12 -10.93 -18.51
CA ASP A 78 0.55 -10.98 -17.16
C ASP A 78 0.69 -9.62 -16.46
N ARG A 79 1.83 -8.95 -16.61
CA ARG A 79 2.05 -7.60 -16.07
C ARG A 79 1.18 -6.56 -16.75
N ALA A 80 1.01 -6.60 -18.07
CA ALA A 80 0.12 -5.69 -18.79
C ALA A 80 -1.34 -5.88 -18.34
N ASP A 81 -1.78 -7.12 -18.17
CA ASP A 81 -3.12 -7.47 -17.69
C ASP A 81 -3.33 -7.00 -16.25
N ALA A 82 -2.38 -7.27 -15.36
CA ALA A 82 -2.43 -6.82 -13.97
C ALA A 82 -2.49 -5.28 -13.86
N LEU A 83 -1.67 -4.55 -14.63
CA LEU A 83 -1.71 -3.08 -14.66
C LEU A 83 -3.05 -2.56 -15.22
N THR A 84 -3.63 -3.27 -16.19
CA THR A 84 -4.93 -2.91 -16.76
C THR A 84 -6.05 -3.08 -15.74
N GLU A 85 -6.10 -4.23 -15.03
CA GLU A 85 -7.08 -4.45 -13.96
C GLU A 85 -6.91 -3.45 -12.81
N LEU A 86 -5.67 -3.17 -12.42
CA LEU A 86 -5.37 -2.15 -11.41
C LEU A 86 -5.85 -0.77 -11.86
N GLY A 87 -5.63 -0.43 -13.14
CA GLY A 87 -6.10 0.82 -13.74
C GLY A 87 -7.63 0.94 -13.74
N ARG A 88 -8.36 -0.15 -14.06
CA ARG A 88 -9.83 -0.18 -13.98
C ARG A 88 -10.32 0.00 -12.55
N ALA A 89 -9.72 -0.69 -11.59
CA ALA A 89 -10.02 -0.50 -10.16
C ALA A 89 -9.72 0.94 -9.70
N GLY A 90 -8.70 1.58 -10.27
CA GLY A 90 -8.33 2.98 -10.07
C GLY A 90 -9.16 4.00 -10.85
N GLY A 91 -10.23 3.57 -11.54
CA GLY A 91 -11.14 4.43 -12.29
C GLY A 91 -10.56 5.03 -13.57
N ILE A 92 -9.51 4.42 -14.13
CA ILE A 92 -8.97 4.82 -15.43
C ILE A 92 -9.94 4.35 -16.53
N PRO A 93 -10.40 5.24 -17.42
CA PRO A 93 -11.34 4.88 -18.48
C PRO A 93 -10.72 3.87 -19.47
N SER A 94 -11.52 2.90 -19.92
CA SER A 94 -11.08 1.87 -20.87
C SER A 94 -10.39 2.42 -22.11
N PRO A 95 -10.87 3.50 -22.77
CA PRO A 95 -10.16 4.04 -23.94
C PRO A 95 -8.72 4.48 -23.67
N TRP A 96 -8.42 4.94 -22.45
CA TRP A 96 -7.06 5.32 -22.05
C TRP A 96 -6.19 4.11 -21.74
N LEU A 97 -6.77 3.06 -21.13
CA LEU A 97 -6.07 1.79 -20.92
C LEU A 97 -5.77 1.10 -22.27
N ASP A 98 -6.75 1.05 -23.17
CA ASP A 98 -6.61 0.45 -24.50
C ASP A 98 -5.58 1.20 -25.34
N TYR A 99 -5.58 2.53 -25.26
CA TYR A 99 -4.54 3.36 -25.87
C TYR A 99 -3.15 3.05 -25.29
N ALA A 100 -3.01 2.98 -23.96
CA ALA A 100 -1.73 2.65 -23.33
C ALA A 100 -1.24 1.24 -23.69
N ARG A 101 -2.14 0.29 -23.92
CA ARG A 101 -1.80 -1.07 -24.39
C ARG A 101 -1.44 -1.15 -25.88
N GLY A 102 -1.63 -0.08 -26.65
CA GLY A 102 -1.47 -0.13 -28.10
C GLY A 102 -2.58 -0.89 -28.83
N HIS A 103 -3.72 -1.17 -28.18
CA HIS A 103 -4.85 -1.89 -28.78
C HIS A 103 -5.73 -1.01 -29.69
N THR A 104 -5.43 0.27 -29.83
CA THR A 104 -6.19 1.15 -30.72
C THR A 104 -5.75 0.95 -32.17
N ALA A 105 -6.63 0.42 -33.01
CA ALA A 105 -6.39 0.20 -34.44
C ALA A 105 -5.97 1.48 -35.21
N SER A 106 -6.34 2.66 -34.69
CA SER A 106 -6.02 3.96 -35.30
C SER A 106 -4.81 4.68 -34.68
N ALA A 107 -4.16 4.11 -33.66
CA ALA A 107 -3.15 4.79 -32.82
C ALA A 107 -3.60 6.18 -32.29
N GLN A 108 -4.91 6.45 -32.32
CA GLN A 108 -5.44 7.77 -32.02
C GLN A 108 -5.44 7.99 -30.52
N VAL A 109 -4.74 9.03 -30.08
CA VAL A 109 -4.73 9.46 -28.68
C VAL A 109 -6.16 9.88 -28.30
N PRO A 110 -6.74 9.34 -27.21
CA PRO A 110 -8.01 9.82 -26.71
C PRO A 110 -7.96 11.33 -26.47
N GLU A 111 -8.85 12.10 -27.11
CA GLU A 111 -8.76 13.56 -27.14
C GLU A 111 -8.93 14.22 -25.77
N ARG A 112 -9.71 13.59 -24.88
CA ARG A 112 -10.04 14.17 -23.58
C ARG A 112 -10.14 13.09 -22.51
N TRP A 113 -9.61 13.40 -21.33
CA TRP A 113 -9.94 12.63 -20.13
C TRP A 113 -11.45 12.82 -19.84
N PRO A 114 -12.27 11.76 -19.91
CA PRO A 114 -13.69 11.89 -19.70
C PRO A 114 -13.96 12.42 -18.30
N GLY A 115 -15.05 13.19 -18.17
CA GLY A 115 -15.59 13.52 -16.86
C GLY A 115 -15.88 12.23 -16.10
N THR A 116 -15.53 12.18 -14.83
CA THR A 116 -15.80 11.00 -14.00
C THR A 116 -17.30 10.83 -13.85
N ASP A 117 -17.87 9.75 -14.41
CA ASP A 117 -19.27 9.40 -14.17
C ASP A 117 -19.47 9.19 -12.67
N THR A 118 -20.36 9.99 -12.09
CA THR A 118 -20.62 9.99 -10.64
C THR A 118 -21.10 8.63 -10.16
N ARG A 119 -21.85 7.89 -10.98
CA ARG A 119 -22.34 6.55 -10.60
C ARG A 119 -21.20 5.54 -10.59
N ALA A 120 -20.47 5.42 -11.70
CA ALA A 120 -19.31 4.55 -11.77
C ALA A 120 -18.28 4.86 -10.66
N ARG A 121 -18.10 6.14 -10.34
CA ARG A 121 -17.22 6.56 -9.24
C ARG A 121 -17.72 6.08 -7.87
N ALA A 122 -19.01 6.25 -7.60
CA ALA A 122 -19.59 5.80 -6.34
C ALA A 122 -19.47 4.28 -6.17
N GLU A 123 -19.64 3.52 -7.26
CA GLU A 123 -19.44 2.07 -7.29
C GLU A 123 -17.97 1.68 -6.98
N LEU A 124 -16.99 2.41 -7.55
CA LEU A 124 -15.57 2.19 -7.24
C LEU A 124 -15.23 2.52 -5.77
N ILE A 125 -15.73 3.64 -5.24
CA ILE A 125 -15.55 4.00 -3.83
C ILE A 125 -16.18 2.97 -2.90
N ALA A 126 -17.38 2.48 -3.23
CA ALA A 126 -18.04 1.42 -2.48
C ALA A 126 -17.25 0.10 -2.52
N ALA A 127 -16.67 -0.27 -3.68
CA ALA A 127 -15.84 -1.46 -3.82
C ALA A 127 -14.58 -1.37 -2.94
N VAL A 128 -13.87 -0.24 -2.95
CA VAL A 128 -12.72 -0.03 -2.03
C VAL A 128 -13.18 -0.09 -0.58
N GLY A 129 -14.30 0.55 -0.25
CA GLY A 129 -14.89 0.47 1.08
C GLY A 129 -15.14 -0.97 1.54
N GLU A 130 -15.64 -1.83 0.66
CA GLU A 130 -15.84 -3.25 0.96
C GLU A 130 -14.52 -3.99 1.20
N GLN A 131 -13.50 -3.75 0.36
CA GLN A 131 -12.16 -4.30 0.57
C GLN A 131 -11.58 -3.91 1.93
N THR A 132 -11.82 -2.66 2.39
CA THR A 132 -11.37 -2.24 3.73
C THR A 132 -12.13 -2.94 4.86
N ARG A 133 -13.43 -3.19 4.70
CA ARG A 133 -14.23 -3.94 5.68
C ARG A 133 -13.75 -5.38 5.77
N GLU A 134 -13.50 -6.01 4.62
CA GLU A 134 -12.93 -7.36 4.54
C GLU A 134 -11.57 -7.41 5.24
N LEU A 135 -10.67 -6.44 4.96
CA LEU A 135 -9.38 -6.33 5.65
C LEU A 135 -9.57 -6.27 7.18
N GLY A 136 -10.53 -5.47 7.66
CA GLY A 136 -10.87 -5.38 9.09
C GLY A 136 -11.37 -6.69 9.68
N HIS A 137 -12.25 -7.42 8.97
CA HIS A 137 -12.72 -8.73 9.40
C HIS A 137 -11.62 -9.78 9.45
N VAL A 138 -10.75 -9.82 8.43
CA VAL A 138 -9.61 -10.74 8.36
C VAL A 138 -8.60 -10.44 9.47
N ALA A 139 -8.29 -9.15 9.70
CA ALA A 139 -7.44 -8.70 10.80
C ALA A 139 -8.03 -9.08 12.16
N ALA A 140 -9.36 -8.99 12.33
CA ALA A 140 -10.04 -9.38 13.55
C ALA A 140 -9.90 -10.89 13.82
N VAL A 141 -10.15 -11.74 12.80
CA VAL A 141 -9.98 -13.19 12.91
C VAL A 141 -8.55 -13.53 13.31
N HIS A 142 -7.55 -12.89 12.70
CA HIS A 142 -6.14 -13.09 13.04
C HIS A 142 -5.81 -12.65 14.47
N ALA A 143 -6.29 -11.48 14.89
CA ALA A 143 -6.09 -10.96 16.24
C ALA A 143 -6.67 -11.91 17.31
N ALA A 144 -7.91 -12.38 17.13
CA ALA A 144 -8.52 -13.34 18.04
C ALA A 144 -7.81 -14.71 18.02
N TYR A 145 -7.37 -15.17 16.85
CA TYR A 145 -6.63 -16.44 16.73
C TYR A 145 -5.32 -16.38 17.51
N ARG A 146 -4.56 -15.28 17.35
CA ARG A 146 -3.32 -15.05 18.11
C ARG A 146 -3.54 -15.00 19.61
N SER A 147 -4.65 -14.44 20.09
CA SER A 147 -4.89 -14.30 21.53
C SER A 147 -5.43 -15.56 22.21
N ARG A 148 -6.14 -16.43 21.50
CA ARG A 148 -6.89 -17.57 22.07
C ARG A 148 -6.38 -18.95 21.69
N VAL A 149 -5.73 -19.06 20.53
CA VAL A 149 -5.36 -20.36 19.95
C VAL A 149 -3.85 -20.49 19.78
N ALA A 150 -3.16 -19.41 19.40
CA ALA A 150 -1.79 -19.51 18.92
C ALA A 150 -0.79 -20.07 19.96
N THR A 151 -0.52 -21.37 19.82
CA THR A 151 0.71 -22.07 20.21
C THR A 151 1.47 -22.60 18.99
N GLY A 152 0.99 -22.27 17.78
CA GLY A 152 1.50 -22.76 16.50
C GLY A 152 2.75 -22.04 15.97
N PRO A 153 3.32 -22.51 14.84
CA PRO A 153 4.60 -22.02 14.32
C PRO A 153 4.56 -20.53 13.96
N GLN A 154 5.59 -19.79 14.39
CA GLN A 154 5.72 -18.35 14.15
C GLN A 154 5.62 -18.00 12.64
N ARG A 155 6.21 -18.83 11.78
CA ARG A 155 6.21 -18.64 10.32
C ARG A 155 4.81 -18.52 9.71
N GLU A 156 3.83 -19.26 10.22
CA GLU A 156 2.47 -19.21 9.68
C GLU A 156 1.75 -17.91 10.08
N GLN A 157 2.09 -17.36 11.25
CA GLN A 157 1.58 -16.07 11.70
C GLN A 157 2.19 -14.94 10.89
N ASP A 158 3.49 -15.03 10.60
CA ASP A 158 4.22 -14.05 9.78
C ASP A 158 3.67 -14.02 8.35
N ALA A 159 3.47 -15.19 7.72
CA ALA A 159 2.88 -15.27 6.37
C ALA A 159 1.46 -14.67 6.31
N PHE A 160 0.66 -14.83 7.38
CA PHE A 160 -0.66 -14.20 7.44
C PHE A 160 -0.56 -12.68 7.59
N ALA A 161 0.39 -12.20 8.40
CA ALA A 161 0.64 -10.77 8.55
C ALA A 161 1.13 -10.14 7.24
N GLU A 162 1.94 -10.86 6.48
CA GLU A 162 2.38 -10.48 5.13
C GLU A 162 1.19 -10.38 4.16
N MET A 163 0.32 -11.40 4.12
CA MET A 163 -0.90 -11.38 3.31
C MET A 163 -1.81 -10.17 3.67
N LEU A 164 -1.95 -9.85 4.96
CA LEU A 164 -2.66 -8.64 5.40
C LEU A 164 -1.97 -7.36 4.89
N GLY A 165 -0.65 -7.32 4.93
CA GLY A 165 0.17 -6.23 4.39
C GLY A 165 -0.05 -6.01 2.89
N GLN A 166 -0.03 -7.09 2.10
CA GLN A 166 -0.28 -7.04 0.65
C GLN A 166 -1.68 -6.53 0.33
N ARG A 167 -2.71 -7.01 1.05
CA ARG A 167 -4.09 -6.50 0.91
C ARG A 167 -4.19 -5.01 1.22
N TRP A 168 -3.56 -4.57 2.30
CA TRP A 168 -3.53 -3.17 2.70
C TRP A 168 -2.82 -2.28 1.67
N ASP A 169 -1.65 -2.71 1.17
CA ASP A 169 -0.89 -1.94 0.19
C ASP A 169 -1.63 -1.84 -1.15
N ARG A 170 -2.33 -2.90 -1.57
CA ARG A 170 -3.23 -2.85 -2.73
C ARG A 170 -4.36 -1.85 -2.55
N ILE A 171 -5.04 -1.85 -1.40
CA ILE A 171 -6.11 -0.89 -1.08
C ILE A 171 -5.58 0.55 -1.16
N ALA A 172 -4.43 0.80 -0.54
CA ALA A 172 -3.77 2.10 -0.56
C ALA A 172 -3.35 2.54 -1.98
N THR A 173 -2.91 1.60 -2.82
CA THR A 173 -2.58 1.85 -4.23
C THR A 173 -3.82 2.23 -5.04
N VAL A 174 -4.93 1.49 -4.89
CA VAL A 174 -6.20 1.80 -5.57
C VAL A 174 -6.76 3.14 -5.08
N ALA A 175 -6.64 3.44 -3.79
CA ALA A 175 -7.04 4.72 -3.25
C ALA A 175 -6.19 5.88 -3.78
N ALA A 176 -4.88 5.71 -3.94
CA ALA A 176 -4.04 6.72 -4.60
C ALA A 176 -4.49 6.99 -6.05
N LEU A 177 -4.90 5.94 -6.77
CA LEU A 177 -5.45 6.07 -8.12
C LEU A 177 -6.81 6.79 -8.16
N LEU A 178 -7.69 6.54 -7.19
CA LEU A 178 -9.01 7.18 -7.11
C LEU A 178 -8.98 8.59 -6.49
N LYS A 179 -7.99 8.85 -5.63
CA LYS A 179 -7.82 10.06 -4.82
C LYS A 179 -9.12 10.48 -4.11
N PRO A 180 -9.67 9.64 -3.21
CA PRO A 180 -10.92 9.94 -2.50
C PRO A 180 -10.75 11.15 -1.59
N VAL A 181 -11.79 11.98 -1.49
CA VAL A 181 -11.80 13.20 -0.66
C VAL A 181 -13.08 13.31 0.17
N GLY A 182 -13.00 13.97 1.34
CA GLY A 182 -14.16 14.29 2.19
C GLY A 182 -15.05 13.07 2.46
N ALA A 183 -16.33 13.17 2.09
CA ALA A 183 -17.33 12.12 2.29
C ALA A 183 -16.96 10.77 1.65
N GLU A 184 -16.15 10.75 0.60
CA GLU A 184 -15.72 9.51 -0.05
C GLU A 184 -14.68 8.76 0.80
N ARG A 185 -13.79 9.50 1.47
CA ARG A 185 -12.86 8.89 2.45
C ARG A 185 -13.65 8.33 3.62
N GLU A 186 -14.61 9.10 4.15
CA GLU A 186 -15.49 8.63 5.22
C GLU A 186 -16.32 7.40 4.81
N GLN A 187 -16.71 7.29 3.54
CA GLN A 187 -17.41 6.10 3.05
C GLN A 187 -16.50 4.86 3.03
N ILE A 188 -15.22 5.03 2.66
CA ILE A 188 -14.24 3.94 2.62
C ILE A 188 -13.86 3.53 4.05
N TRP A 189 -13.30 4.47 4.79
CA TRP A 189 -12.89 4.30 6.17
C TRP A 189 -13.38 5.51 7.00
N PRO A 190 -14.57 5.40 7.63
CA PRO A 190 -15.05 6.37 8.58
C PRO A 190 -14.07 6.46 9.75
N ASP A 191 -13.88 7.67 10.27
CA ASP A 191 -13.04 8.04 11.42
C ASP A 191 -12.22 6.89 12.06
N ILE A 192 -10.89 6.99 11.90
CA ILE A 192 -9.88 5.99 12.29
C ILE A 192 -10.02 5.54 13.74
N GLU A 193 -10.55 6.39 14.63
CA GLU A 193 -10.69 6.09 16.05
C GLU A 193 -12.10 5.62 16.46
N SER A 194 -13.03 5.44 15.50
CA SER A 194 -14.41 5.07 15.79
C SER A 194 -14.50 3.75 16.57
N PRO A 195 -14.83 3.78 17.88
CA PRO A 195 -14.90 2.56 18.70
C PRO A 195 -16.00 1.63 18.21
N THR A 196 -17.08 2.20 17.65
CA THR A 196 -18.20 1.47 17.08
C THR A 196 -17.79 0.61 15.89
N ARG A 197 -16.89 1.10 15.03
CA ARG A 197 -16.40 0.33 13.87
C ARG A 197 -15.49 -0.81 14.29
N LEU A 198 -14.55 -0.54 15.21
CA LEU A 198 -13.68 -1.58 15.77
C LEU A 198 -14.51 -2.67 16.47
N ALA A 199 -15.56 -2.28 17.20
CA ALA A 199 -16.51 -3.20 17.79
C ALA A 199 -17.28 -4.01 16.74
N ALA A 200 -17.65 -3.43 15.60
CA ALA A 200 -18.30 -4.16 14.51
C ALA A 200 -17.41 -5.26 13.90
N PHE A 201 -16.08 -5.09 13.87
CA PHE A 201 -15.15 -6.15 13.46
C PHE A 201 -14.95 -7.21 14.55
N ALA A 202 -14.89 -6.79 15.82
CA ALA A 202 -14.64 -7.68 16.96
C ALA A 202 -15.87 -8.52 17.35
N GLN A 203 -17.08 -7.96 17.25
CA GLN A 203 -18.30 -8.58 17.75
C GLN A 203 -18.62 -9.94 17.12
N PRO A 204 -18.51 -10.13 15.78
CA PRO A 204 -18.80 -11.43 15.15
C PRO A 204 -17.87 -12.55 15.58
N ILE A 205 -16.65 -12.22 16.03
CA ILE A 205 -15.63 -13.21 16.41
C ILE A 205 -15.48 -13.35 17.94
N ARG A 206 -16.14 -12.48 18.69
CA ARG A 206 -15.97 -12.40 20.15
C ARG A 206 -16.30 -13.72 20.83
N ASP A 207 -17.39 -14.36 20.43
CA ASP A 207 -17.93 -15.56 21.08
C ASP A 207 -17.67 -16.84 20.27
N ILE A 208 -16.89 -16.76 19.19
CA ILE A 208 -16.52 -17.93 18.39
C ILE A 208 -15.56 -18.83 19.18
N GLY A 209 -15.90 -20.12 19.26
CA GLY A 209 -15.05 -21.14 19.91
C GLY A 209 -13.72 -21.37 19.17
N PRO A 210 -12.65 -21.80 19.88
CA PRO A 210 -11.30 -21.95 19.32
C PRO A 210 -11.21 -22.79 18.04
N ALA A 211 -11.96 -23.90 17.96
CA ALA A 211 -11.93 -24.79 16.80
C ALA A 211 -12.51 -24.13 15.53
N GLU A 212 -13.60 -23.38 15.66
CA GLU A 212 -14.20 -22.64 14.55
C GLU A 212 -13.31 -21.46 14.13
N LEU A 213 -12.70 -20.78 15.11
CA LEU A 213 -11.74 -19.71 14.84
C LEU A 213 -10.52 -20.20 14.05
N ALA A 214 -9.96 -21.35 14.44
CA ALA A 214 -8.88 -22.00 13.70
C ALA A 214 -9.30 -22.39 12.28
N ARG A 215 -10.49 -22.98 12.10
CA ARG A 215 -11.01 -23.29 10.76
C ARG A 215 -11.10 -22.07 9.86
N ARG A 216 -11.68 -20.97 10.36
CA ARG A 216 -11.79 -19.71 9.59
C ARG A 216 -10.42 -19.14 9.24
N TRP A 217 -9.50 -19.13 10.21
CA TRP A 217 -8.14 -18.64 10.01
C TRP A 217 -7.41 -19.43 8.90
N HIS A 218 -7.46 -20.76 8.95
CA HIS A 218 -6.87 -21.60 7.91
C HIS A 218 -7.57 -21.46 6.56
N SER A 219 -8.90 -21.35 6.54
CA SER A 219 -9.68 -21.13 5.31
C SER A 219 -9.28 -19.84 4.60
N ILE A 220 -9.11 -18.75 5.33
CA ILE A 220 -8.66 -17.46 4.77
C ILE A 220 -7.27 -17.63 4.16
N ARG A 221 -6.33 -18.23 4.89
CA ARG A 221 -4.96 -18.43 4.42
C ARG A 221 -4.88 -19.30 3.16
N SER A 222 -5.74 -20.30 3.06
CA SER A 222 -5.77 -21.23 1.92
C SER A 222 -6.48 -20.70 0.68
N THR A 223 -7.13 -19.53 0.76
CA THR A 223 -7.83 -18.91 -0.37
C THR A 223 -7.02 -17.72 -0.89
N PRO A 224 -6.14 -17.91 -1.87
CA PRO A 224 -5.37 -16.80 -2.45
C PRO A 224 -6.30 -15.79 -3.12
N ASP A 225 -5.98 -14.51 -2.97
CA ASP A 225 -6.65 -13.42 -3.66
C ASP A 225 -5.82 -13.04 -4.88
N ALA A 226 -6.28 -13.44 -6.07
CA ALA A 226 -5.56 -13.23 -7.33
C ALA A 226 -5.26 -11.74 -7.58
N ALA A 227 -6.16 -10.83 -7.18
CA ALA A 227 -5.95 -9.40 -7.39
C ALA A 227 -4.87 -8.83 -6.45
N VAL A 228 -4.71 -9.43 -5.26
CA VAL A 228 -3.63 -9.10 -4.31
C VAL A 228 -2.32 -9.70 -4.77
N SER A 229 -2.31 -10.96 -5.21
CA SER A 229 -1.10 -11.61 -5.73
C SER A 229 -0.57 -10.90 -6.98
N ALA A 230 -1.44 -10.52 -7.91
CA ALA A 230 -1.05 -9.75 -9.09
C ALA A 230 -0.48 -8.37 -8.72
N HIS A 231 -1.08 -7.68 -7.73
CA HIS A 231 -0.55 -6.41 -7.24
C HIS A 231 0.83 -6.57 -6.57
N ALA A 232 1.01 -7.60 -5.74
CA ALA A 232 2.30 -7.88 -5.10
C ALA A 232 3.38 -8.15 -6.15
N ALA A 233 3.08 -8.94 -7.19
CA ALA A 233 3.99 -9.18 -8.30
C ALA A 233 4.38 -7.87 -9.00
N LEU A 234 3.41 -6.99 -9.32
CA LEU A 234 3.70 -5.67 -9.89
C LEU A 234 4.63 -4.83 -8.99
N ALA A 235 4.43 -4.88 -7.68
CA ALA A 235 5.30 -4.19 -6.72
C ALA A 235 6.73 -4.76 -6.74
N ASP A 236 6.88 -6.09 -6.78
CA ASP A 236 8.18 -6.77 -6.83
C ASP A 236 8.95 -6.47 -8.13
N TYR A 237 8.25 -6.32 -9.25
CA TYR A 237 8.84 -5.86 -10.52
C TYR A 237 9.18 -4.36 -10.54
N GLY A 238 8.80 -3.60 -9.52
CA GLY A 238 8.97 -2.15 -9.47
C GLY A 238 8.07 -1.39 -10.44
N ASP A 239 6.92 -1.97 -10.81
CA ASP A 239 5.96 -1.36 -11.74
C ASP A 239 5.13 -0.25 -11.07
N LEU A 240 5.05 -0.27 -9.75
CA LEU A 240 4.31 0.71 -8.93
C LEU A 240 5.27 1.80 -8.45
N THR A 241 5.36 2.89 -9.21
CA THR A 241 6.32 3.99 -8.98
C THR A 241 5.73 5.21 -8.26
N TRP A 242 4.47 5.13 -7.85
CA TRP A 242 3.76 6.21 -7.17
C TRP A 242 3.47 5.83 -5.72
N ASP A 243 3.37 6.84 -4.86
CA ASP A 243 3.09 6.62 -3.45
C ASP A 243 1.64 6.16 -3.24
N PRO A 244 1.42 5.04 -2.52
CA PRO A 244 0.10 4.60 -2.14
C PRO A 244 -0.48 5.48 -1.00
N ASP A 245 -1.80 5.63 -0.95
CA ASP A 245 -2.52 6.40 0.08
C ASP A 245 -2.66 5.58 1.37
N ARG A 246 -1.53 5.45 2.08
CA ARG A 246 -1.40 4.67 3.32
C ARG A 246 -2.08 5.32 4.52
N GLU A 247 -2.54 6.56 4.39
CA GLU A 247 -3.27 7.29 5.44
C GLU A 247 -4.76 6.94 5.44
N LEU A 248 -5.29 6.38 4.36
CA LEU A 248 -6.72 6.05 4.26
C LEU A 248 -7.18 5.00 5.27
N VAL A 249 -6.35 3.99 5.51
CA VAL A 249 -6.66 2.85 6.38
C VAL A 249 -5.44 2.61 7.27
N PRO A 250 -5.61 2.41 8.60
CA PRO A 250 -4.48 2.13 9.48
C PRO A 250 -3.72 0.87 9.03
N PRO A 251 -2.39 0.84 9.21
CA PRO A 251 -1.59 -0.35 8.91
C PRO A 251 -2.12 -1.59 9.66
N PRO A 252 -2.03 -2.80 9.07
CA PRO A 252 -2.62 -4.00 9.66
C PRO A 252 -2.21 -4.28 11.10
N GLN A 253 -0.95 -4.01 11.48
CA GLN A 253 -0.46 -4.17 12.85
C GLN A 253 -1.21 -3.24 13.84
N SER A 254 -1.40 -1.97 13.46
CA SER A 254 -2.15 -1.01 14.27
C SER A 254 -3.62 -1.41 14.39
N LEU A 255 -4.23 -1.80 13.26
CA LEU A 255 -5.62 -2.27 13.23
C LEU A 255 -5.83 -3.52 14.12
N MET A 256 -4.92 -4.50 14.04
CA MET A 256 -4.95 -5.69 14.89
C MET A 256 -4.78 -5.35 16.37
N ALA A 257 -3.90 -4.42 16.72
CA ALA A 257 -3.72 -3.97 18.10
C ALA A 257 -4.99 -3.31 18.65
N GLN A 258 -5.62 -2.44 17.87
CA GLN A 258 -6.88 -1.78 18.22
C GLN A 258 -8.03 -2.79 18.40
N ILE A 259 -8.19 -3.73 17.46
CA ILE A 259 -9.19 -4.80 17.57
C ILE A 259 -8.91 -5.71 18.77
N SER A 260 -7.63 -6.04 19.03
CA SER A 260 -7.24 -6.85 20.19
C SER A 260 -7.61 -6.20 21.50
N ALA A 261 -7.47 -4.87 21.61
CA ALA A 261 -7.87 -4.09 22.77
C ALA A 261 -9.40 -4.15 22.99
N VAL A 262 -10.19 -4.09 21.92
CA VAL A 262 -11.66 -4.23 21.99
C VAL A 262 -12.07 -5.65 22.38
N LEU A 263 -11.36 -6.67 21.92
CA LEU A 263 -11.64 -8.08 22.27
C LEU A 263 -11.28 -8.43 23.72
N HIS A 264 -10.31 -7.72 24.32
CA HIS A 264 -9.80 -7.99 25.67
C HIS A 264 -9.67 -6.68 26.49
N PRO A 265 -10.78 -6.00 26.79
CA PRO A 265 -10.75 -4.76 27.54
C PRO A 265 -10.10 -5.00 28.92
N GLY A 266 -9.07 -4.20 29.25
CA GLY A 266 -8.32 -4.31 30.50
C GLY A 266 -7.08 -5.23 30.46
N ARG A 267 -6.83 -5.90 29.33
CA ARG A 267 -5.55 -6.58 29.06
C ARG A 267 -4.64 -5.61 28.31
N SER A 268 -4.14 -4.58 28.99
CA SER A 268 -3.14 -3.69 28.41
C SER A 268 -1.97 -4.54 27.89
N VAL A 269 -1.57 -4.30 26.65
CA VAL A 269 -0.29 -4.78 26.13
C VAL A 269 0.80 -3.89 26.72
N ASP A 270 0.91 -3.87 28.06
CA ASP A 270 2.17 -3.63 28.74
C ASP A 270 2.91 -4.97 28.82
N LYS A 271 3.19 -5.52 27.63
CA LYS A 271 4.47 -6.20 27.45
C LYS A 271 5.30 -5.25 26.63
N THR A 272 5.86 -4.27 27.34
CA THR A 272 7.21 -3.81 27.00
C THR A 272 8.01 -5.06 26.66
N VAL A 273 8.52 -5.10 25.44
CA VAL A 273 9.48 -6.09 25.00
C VAL A 273 10.72 -5.87 25.86
N GLY A 274 10.71 -6.43 27.06
CA GLY A 274 11.87 -6.61 27.93
C GLY A 274 12.74 -7.74 27.41
N ALA A 275 13.01 -7.76 26.10
CA ALA A 275 13.93 -8.70 25.49
C ALA A 275 15.40 -8.28 25.70
N GLY A 276 15.66 -7.07 26.20
CA GLY A 276 17.02 -6.65 26.60
C GLY A 276 17.37 -7.08 28.04
N ALA A 277 16.52 -6.75 29.01
CA ALA A 277 16.85 -6.95 30.43
C ALA A 277 16.84 -8.43 30.88
N ALA A 278 16.00 -9.28 30.28
CA ALA A 278 15.98 -10.70 30.61
C ALA A 278 17.19 -11.44 30.02
N ILE A 279 17.66 -11.03 28.84
CA ILE A 279 18.86 -11.60 28.21
C ILE A 279 20.11 -11.14 28.96
N ASP A 280 20.19 -9.87 29.38
CA ASP A 280 21.31 -9.39 30.20
C ASP A 280 21.34 -10.04 31.60
N ALA A 281 20.18 -10.32 32.20
CA ALA A 281 20.10 -11.03 33.48
C ALA A 281 20.49 -12.51 33.35
N ASP A 282 20.09 -13.19 32.28
CA ASP A 282 20.49 -14.58 32.01
C ASP A 282 21.97 -14.69 31.61
N ILE A 283 22.53 -13.70 30.90
CA ILE A 283 23.97 -13.62 30.59
C ILE A 283 24.77 -13.35 31.87
N ALA A 284 24.30 -12.45 32.74
CA ALA A 284 24.94 -12.18 34.03
C ALA A 284 24.88 -13.38 34.99
N ALA A 285 23.80 -14.19 34.93
CA ALA A 285 23.67 -15.40 35.73
C ALA A 285 24.46 -16.60 35.16
N ALA A 286 24.78 -16.60 33.86
CA ALA A 286 25.51 -17.68 33.19
C ALA A 286 27.05 -17.50 33.17
N LEU A 287 27.56 -16.34 33.59
CA LEU A 287 28.99 -16.06 33.69
C LEU A 287 29.48 -16.39 35.12
N PRO A 288 30.48 -17.25 35.31
CA PRO A 288 31.10 -17.43 36.62
C PRO A 288 31.79 -16.13 37.07
N ASP A 289 31.63 -15.78 38.35
CA ASP A 289 32.36 -14.69 39.01
C ASP A 289 33.88 -14.93 38.90
N ALA A 290 34.49 -14.36 37.88
CA ALA A 290 35.94 -14.27 37.76
C ALA A 290 36.36 -12.84 38.18
N PRO A 291 37.29 -12.69 39.14
CA PRO A 291 37.80 -11.37 39.51
C PRO A 291 38.56 -10.76 38.33
N ARG A 292 38.07 -9.64 37.80
CA ARG A 292 38.78 -8.81 36.81
C ARG A 292 39.84 -7.97 37.51
N GLU A 293 41.06 -8.49 37.58
CA GLU A 293 42.27 -7.66 37.57
C GLU A 293 42.80 -7.62 36.14
N PHE A 294 42.40 -6.60 35.38
CA PHE A 294 43.17 -6.12 34.23
C PHE A 294 42.86 -4.63 34.08
N LEU A 295 43.71 -3.81 34.70
CA LEU A 295 43.84 -2.39 34.39
C LEU A 295 44.57 -2.27 33.05
N PRO A 296 44.00 -1.63 32.02
CA PRO A 296 44.79 -1.22 30.86
C PRO A 296 45.69 -0.04 31.27
N GLU A 297 47.01 -0.24 31.19
CA GLU A 297 48.00 0.83 31.26
C GLU A 297 47.70 1.88 30.18
N ILE A 298 47.51 3.13 30.62
CA ILE A 298 47.39 4.30 29.75
C ILE A 298 48.82 4.75 29.41
N PRO A 299 49.27 4.71 28.14
CA PRO A 299 50.59 5.22 27.80
C PRO A 299 50.57 6.75 27.83
N THR A 300 51.40 7.33 28.68
CA THR A 300 51.67 8.79 28.73
C THR A 300 52.31 9.24 27.42
N PRO A 301 51.85 10.33 26.77
CA PRO A 301 52.44 10.81 25.52
C PRO A 301 53.80 11.50 25.76
N ASP A 302 54.80 11.09 24.98
CA ASP A 302 56.17 11.66 24.93
C ASP A 302 56.16 13.03 24.22
N PRO A 303 56.68 14.13 24.83
CA PRO A 303 56.64 15.47 24.25
C PRO A 303 57.64 15.74 23.10
N ASN A 304 58.39 14.74 22.59
CA ASN A 304 59.55 15.00 21.71
C ASN A 304 59.49 14.46 20.27
N GLN A 305 58.32 14.20 19.67
CA GLN A 305 58.26 13.88 18.23
C GLN A 305 57.58 14.98 17.42
N ALA A 306 58.42 15.95 17.03
CA ALA A 306 58.18 16.85 15.92
C ALA A 306 58.39 16.14 14.56
N VAL A 307 57.84 16.78 13.53
CA VAL A 307 58.15 16.67 12.09
C VAL A 307 57.25 15.72 11.28
N ALA A 308 56.26 16.33 10.60
CA ALA A 308 55.60 15.78 9.41
C ALA A 308 56.58 15.66 8.23
N PRO A 309 56.29 14.79 7.24
CA PRO A 309 56.20 15.35 5.90
C PRO A 309 55.11 14.78 4.98
N ALA A 310 54.60 15.71 4.18
CA ALA A 310 54.22 15.67 2.76
C ALA A 310 53.49 14.46 2.15
N ARG A 311 52.27 14.75 1.70
CA ARG A 311 51.53 14.05 0.63
C ARG A 311 52.32 14.07 -0.68
N ASP A 312 52.48 12.91 -1.29
CA ASP A 312 52.90 12.76 -2.69
C ASP A 312 51.68 12.42 -3.55
N THR A 313 51.42 13.25 -4.55
CA THR A 313 50.38 13.12 -5.57
C THR A 313 50.98 12.40 -6.76
N GLY A 314 50.56 11.15 -7.00
CA GLY A 314 50.96 10.39 -8.17
C GLY A 314 50.48 11.03 -9.49
N PRO A 315 51.23 10.88 -10.60
CA PRO A 315 50.95 11.58 -11.85
C PRO A 315 50.07 10.76 -12.83
N GLU A 316 49.19 11.46 -13.57
CA GLU A 316 48.69 11.07 -14.90
C GLU A 316 49.85 11.20 -15.93
N PRO A 317 49.95 10.31 -16.93
CA PRO A 317 49.00 10.18 -18.05
C PRO A 317 48.51 8.75 -18.39
#